data_AF-A0A0R3AGU7-F1
#
_entry.id   AF-A0A0R3AGU7-F1
#
_cell.length_a   1.000
_cell.length_b   1.000
_cell.length_c   1.000
_cell.angle_alpha   90.00
_cell.angle_beta   90.00
_cell.angle_gamma   90.00
#
_symmetry.space_group_name_H-M   'P 1'
#
loop_
_entity.id
_entity.type
_entity.pdbx_description
1 polymer ?
#
loop_
_entity_poly.entity_id
_entity_poly.type
_entity_poly.pdbx_seq_one_letter_code
_entity_poly.pdbx_strand_id
1 'polypeptide(L)'
;MEPSLTSSDSTRFVIGRSRMPVLEDALTLMAFTIVPDPLERVYLSDVFFTPGLKYSHLLIKPFYVSVHARATTLIHEITHHVCATLDLAYVHSTHPFHDLIDPQTPEGRSTRVALENRHLLRLSLNTPTHELFQVVDVATGLKTDPAQGTSTQHVLDRLLTITGARTLVDARRIFRIDPLKRILTVLNNADSVAYLIALLGRRKERPVGLNGDSP
;
A
#
# COMPACT_ATOMS: atom_id res chain seq x y z
N MET A 1 5.94 -17.44 -14.80
CA MET A 1 5.90 -17.11 -13.36
C MET A 1 6.90 -18.00 -12.65
N GLU A 2 7.47 -17.52 -11.54
CA GLU A 2 8.42 -18.31 -10.74
C GLU A 2 7.65 -19.45 -10.02
N PRO A 3 8.06 -20.73 -10.17
CA PRO A 3 7.28 -21.88 -9.69
C PRO A 3 7.06 -21.91 -8.18
N SER A 4 8.02 -21.42 -7.38
CA SER A 4 7.90 -21.37 -5.92
C SER A 4 6.78 -20.45 -5.43
N LEU A 5 6.24 -19.56 -6.28
CA LEU A 5 5.12 -18.68 -5.98
C LEU A 5 3.76 -19.17 -6.52
N THR A 6 3.73 -20.24 -7.31
CA THR A 6 2.52 -20.68 -8.01
C THR A 6 2.08 -22.11 -7.69
N SER A 7 2.93 -22.89 -7.01
CA SER A 7 2.62 -24.28 -6.67
C SER A 7 1.87 -24.40 -5.33
N SER A 8 1.03 -25.43 -5.20
CA SER A 8 0.29 -25.73 -3.98
C SER A 8 1.19 -26.14 -2.80
N ASP A 9 2.45 -26.53 -3.07
CA ASP A 9 3.48 -26.85 -2.10
C ASP A 9 4.48 -25.71 -1.89
N SER A 10 4.12 -24.48 -2.31
CA SER A 10 4.94 -23.30 -2.10
C SER A 10 5.36 -23.13 -0.63
N THR A 11 6.67 -23.08 -0.39
CA THR A 11 7.24 -22.80 0.93
C THR A 11 7.31 -21.30 1.22
N ARG A 12 6.88 -20.45 0.27
CA ARG A 12 6.93 -18.99 0.37
C ARG A 12 5.77 -18.42 1.17
N PHE A 13 4.65 -19.12 1.27
CA PHE A 13 3.48 -18.65 2.01
C PHE A 13 3.34 -19.37 3.34
N VAL A 14 3.16 -18.59 4.41
CA VAL A 14 2.81 -19.09 5.74
C VAL A 14 1.45 -18.53 6.11
N ILE A 15 0.51 -19.40 6.46
CA ILE A 15 -0.84 -18.98 6.84
C ILE A 15 -0.97 -19.03 8.36
N GLY A 16 -1.48 -17.96 8.95
CA GLY A 16 -1.72 -17.87 10.38
C GLY A 16 -3.02 -17.13 10.69
N ARG A 17 -3.46 -17.25 11.94
CA ARG A 17 -4.59 -16.46 12.45
C ARG A 17 -4.06 -15.34 13.33
N SER A 18 -4.48 -14.10 13.08
CA SER A 18 -4.11 -12.99 13.96
C SER A 18 -4.70 -13.19 15.35
N ARG A 19 -3.89 -12.98 16.39
CA ARG A 19 -4.34 -12.94 17.78
C ARG A 19 -4.52 -11.51 18.31
N MET A 20 -4.26 -10.52 17.45
CA MET A 20 -4.40 -9.12 17.83
C MET A 20 -5.88 -8.78 18.01
N PRO A 21 -6.26 -8.08 19.08
CA PRO A 21 -7.62 -7.59 19.23
C PRO A 21 -7.96 -6.65 18.07
N VAL A 22 -9.16 -6.81 17.50
CA VAL A 22 -9.69 -5.86 16.52
C VAL A 22 -10.08 -4.61 17.30
N LEU A 23 -9.19 -3.62 17.35
CA LEU A 23 -9.54 -2.29 17.84
C LEU A 23 -10.29 -1.55 16.74
N GLU A 24 -11.32 -0.78 17.11
CA GLU A 24 -11.90 0.21 16.21
C GLU A 24 -10.75 1.15 15.76
N ASP A 25 -10.62 1.35 14.45
CA ASP A 25 -9.55 2.10 13.79
C ASP A 25 -8.14 1.47 13.69
N ALA A 26 -7.91 0.23 14.19
CA ALA A 26 -6.64 -0.46 13.93
C ALA A 26 -6.51 -0.88 12.46
N LEU A 27 -5.28 -0.82 11.93
CA LEU A 27 -4.96 -1.37 10.61
C LEU A 27 -5.21 -2.87 10.61
N THR A 28 -6.14 -3.31 9.76
CA THR A 28 -6.38 -4.73 9.57
C THR A 28 -5.21 -5.35 8.82
N LEU A 29 -4.38 -6.11 9.54
CA LEU A 29 -3.20 -6.77 8.97
C LEU A 29 -3.61 -7.96 8.10
N MET A 30 -3.63 -7.77 6.78
CA MET A 30 -3.90 -8.86 5.82
C MET A 30 -2.69 -9.77 5.63
N ALA A 31 -1.50 -9.18 5.51
CA ALA A 31 -0.26 -9.92 5.40
C ALA A 31 0.87 -9.11 6.05
N PHE A 32 2.01 -9.75 6.23
CA PHE A 32 3.26 -9.08 6.54
C PHE A 32 4.43 -9.94 6.05
N THR A 33 5.61 -9.32 6.05
CA THR A 33 6.87 -10.01 5.85
C THR A 33 7.89 -9.61 6.91
N ILE A 34 8.97 -10.38 7.00
CA ILE A 34 10.13 -10.08 7.83
C ILE A 34 11.30 -9.82 6.89
N VAL A 35 12.01 -8.70 7.07
CA VAL A 35 13.18 -8.37 6.25
C VAL A 35 14.39 -8.06 7.15
N PRO A 36 15.55 -8.69 6.91
CA PRO A 36 15.79 -9.73 5.90
C PRO A 36 15.21 -11.10 6.34
N ASP A 37 14.61 -11.83 5.41
CA ASP A 37 14.25 -13.24 5.57
C ASP A 37 14.93 -14.05 4.46
N PRO A 38 15.89 -14.94 4.78
CA PRO A 38 16.57 -15.78 3.79
C PRO A 38 15.63 -16.67 2.97
N LEU A 39 14.42 -16.92 3.48
CA LEU A 39 13.41 -17.76 2.83
C LEU A 39 12.33 -16.93 2.12
N GLU A 40 12.44 -15.60 2.17
CA GLU A 40 11.57 -14.63 1.50
C GLU A 40 10.08 -14.96 1.67
N ARG A 41 9.67 -15.31 2.90
CA ARG A 41 8.31 -15.73 3.19
C ARG A 41 7.36 -14.55 3.23
N VAL A 42 6.10 -14.82 2.93
CA VAL A 42 4.98 -13.91 3.09
C VAL A 42 4.00 -14.57 4.05
N TYR A 43 3.70 -13.90 5.15
CA TYR A 43 2.80 -14.38 6.19
C TYR A 43 1.40 -13.82 5.91
N LEU A 44 0.45 -14.69 5.63
CA LEU A 44 -0.95 -14.35 5.34
C LEU A 44 -1.79 -14.57 6.59
N SER A 45 -2.56 -13.55 6.98
CA SER A 45 -3.54 -13.69 8.05
C SER A 45 -4.86 -14.26 7.53
N ASP A 46 -5.77 -14.59 8.44
CA ASP A 46 -7.14 -14.97 8.14
C ASP A 46 -7.92 -13.87 7.39
N VAL A 47 -7.59 -12.59 7.65
CA VAL A 47 -8.18 -11.43 6.97
C VAL A 47 -7.83 -11.40 5.48
N PHE A 48 -6.63 -11.87 5.09
CA PHE A 48 -6.25 -11.93 3.68
C PHE A 48 -7.30 -12.65 2.84
N PHE A 49 -7.83 -13.78 3.35
CA PHE A 49 -8.79 -14.60 2.62
C PHE A 49 -10.18 -13.95 2.58
N THR A 50 -10.53 -13.16 3.60
CA THR A 50 -11.80 -12.43 3.71
C THR A 50 -11.59 -10.96 4.11
N PRO A 51 -11.16 -10.07 3.19
CA PRO A 51 -10.76 -8.70 3.54
C PRO A 51 -11.89 -7.80 4.10
N GLY A 52 -13.15 -8.21 4.02
CA GLY A 52 -14.27 -7.49 4.63
C GLY A 52 -14.64 -6.14 4.00
N LEU A 53 -14.03 -5.75 2.86
CA LEU A 53 -14.30 -4.48 2.18
C LEU A 53 -15.69 -4.48 1.50
N LYS A 54 -16.59 -3.62 1.97
CA LYS A 54 -17.99 -3.51 1.50
C LYS A 54 -18.19 -2.34 0.55
N TYR A 55 -17.80 -2.52 -0.71
CA TYR A 55 -17.96 -1.49 -1.76
C TYR A 55 -19.05 -1.83 -2.79
N SER A 56 -19.61 -3.03 -2.79
CA SER A 56 -20.47 -3.54 -3.87
C SER A 56 -21.67 -2.65 -4.21
N HIS A 57 -22.25 -1.96 -3.22
CA HIS A 57 -23.38 -1.05 -3.39
C HIS A 57 -22.98 0.36 -3.85
N LEU A 58 -21.67 0.66 -3.89
CA LEU A 58 -21.13 1.97 -4.24
C LEU A 58 -20.43 2.00 -5.60
N LEU A 59 -20.37 0.88 -6.33
CA LEU A 59 -19.61 0.79 -7.57
C LEU A 59 -20.46 1.15 -8.79
N ILE A 60 -19.93 1.97 -9.70
CA ILE A 60 -20.57 2.29 -10.99
C ILE A 60 -20.47 1.17 -12.03
N LYS A 61 -19.61 0.17 -11.78
CA LYS A 61 -19.41 -0.99 -12.66
C LYS A 61 -18.84 -2.19 -11.88
N PRO A 62 -18.96 -3.42 -12.40
CA PRO A 62 -18.38 -4.60 -11.76
C PRO A 62 -16.88 -4.43 -11.47
N PHE A 63 -16.47 -4.73 -10.24
CA PHE A 63 -15.07 -4.72 -9.80
C PHE A 63 -14.88 -5.75 -8.69
N TYR A 64 -13.85 -6.59 -8.82
CA TYR A 64 -13.54 -7.63 -7.84
C TYR A 64 -12.76 -7.07 -6.65
N VAL A 65 -13.46 -6.38 -5.74
CA VAL A 65 -12.89 -5.68 -4.59
C VAL A 65 -11.94 -6.56 -3.76
N SER A 66 -12.39 -7.73 -3.34
CA SER A 66 -11.56 -8.63 -2.50
C SER A 66 -10.37 -9.21 -3.26
N VAL A 67 -10.51 -9.46 -4.57
CA VAL A 67 -9.40 -9.94 -5.41
C VAL A 67 -8.35 -8.84 -5.54
N HIS A 68 -8.79 -7.60 -5.80
CA HIS A 68 -7.90 -6.45 -5.86
C HIS A 68 -7.14 -6.25 -4.55
N ALA A 69 -7.84 -6.26 -3.41
CA ALA A 69 -7.23 -6.11 -2.09
C ALA A 69 -6.14 -7.17 -1.85
N ARG A 70 -6.43 -8.44 -2.12
CA ARG A 70 -5.44 -9.53 -1.99
C ARG A 70 -4.25 -9.33 -2.92
N ALA A 71 -4.50 -8.97 -4.17
CA ALA A 71 -3.44 -8.79 -5.16
C ALA A 71 -2.49 -7.64 -4.78
N THR A 72 -3.03 -6.49 -4.36
CA THR A 72 -2.21 -5.34 -3.98
C THR A 72 -1.51 -5.55 -2.64
N THR A 73 -2.11 -6.28 -1.70
CA THR A 73 -1.40 -6.76 -0.50
C THR A 73 -0.21 -7.65 -0.88
N LEU A 74 -0.36 -8.63 -1.78
CA LEU A 74 0.78 -9.46 -2.16
C LEU A 74 1.88 -8.64 -2.85
N ILE A 75 1.52 -7.70 -3.73
CA ILE A 75 2.50 -6.81 -4.37
C ILE A 75 3.23 -5.98 -3.32
N HIS A 76 2.51 -5.43 -2.34
CA HIS A 76 3.08 -4.70 -1.21
C HIS A 76 4.14 -5.56 -0.48
N GLU A 77 3.78 -6.74 0.00
CA GLU A 77 4.70 -7.62 0.74
C GLU A 77 5.92 -8.04 -0.07
N ILE A 78 5.74 -8.35 -1.36
CA ILE A 78 6.84 -8.76 -2.24
C ILE A 78 7.83 -7.61 -2.45
N THR A 79 7.36 -6.35 -2.48
CA THR A 79 8.26 -5.21 -2.67
C THR A 79 9.24 -5.01 -1.51
N HIS A 80 8.87 -5.41 -0.29
CA HIS A 80 9.81 -5.38 0.84
C HIS A 80 11.01 -6.29 0.60
N HIS A 81 10.79 -7.49 0.03
CA HIS A 81 11.88 -8.43 -0.31
C HIS A 81 12.69 -7.96 -1.51
N VAL A 82 12.03 -7.64 -2.62
CA VAL A 82 12.70 -7.44 -3.91
C VAL A 82 13.29 -6.03 -4.05
N CYS A 83 12.62 -5.02 -3.47
CA CYS A 83 12.97 -3.61 -3.65
C CYS A 83 13.44 -2.95 -2.35
N ALA A 84 13.40 -3.66 -1.21
CA ALA A 84 13.65 -3.10 0.12
C ALA A 84 12.81 -1.82 0.37
N THR A 85 11.53 -1.86 -0.02
CA THR A 85 10.57 -0.81 0.29
C THR A 85 10.30 -0.77 1.80
N LEU A 86 9.75 0.35 2.25
CA LEU A 86 9.39 0.65 3.64
C LEU A 86 7.88 0.95 3.73
N ASP A 87 7.34 0.86 4.94
CA ASP A 87 5.99 1.33 5.27
C ASP A 87 5.99 2.78 5.75
N LEU A 88 6.32 3.69 4.84
CA LEU A 88 6.38 5.14 5.15
C LEU A 88 5.00 5.78 5.24
N ALA A 89 4.05 5.28 4.45
CA ALA A 89 2.67 5.71 4.48
C ALA A 89 1.74 4.70 3.80
N TYR A 90 0.59 4.45 4.40
CA TYR A 90 -0.48 3.70 3.76
C TYR A 90 -1.28 4.63 2.83
N VAL A 91 -1.12 4.54 1.51
CA VAL A 91 -2.01 5.20 0.54
C VAL A 91 -3.30 4.41 0.26
N HIS A 92 -3.48 3.27 0.94
CA HIS A 92 -4.61 2.35 0.87
C HIS A 92 -4.75 1.69 -0.51
N SER A 93 -3.65 1.13 -1.02
CA SER A 93 -3.61 0.43 -2.32
C SER A 93 -4.56 -0.77 -2.43
N THR A 94 -5.11 -1.24 -1.31
CA THR A 94 -6.05 -2.36 -1.20
C THR A 94 -7.49 -1.99 -1.52
N HIS A 95 -7.79 -0.69 -1.58
CA HIS A 95 -9.13 -0.19 -1.83
C HIS A 95 -9.38 0.03 -3.33
N PRO A 96 -10.64 -0.06 -3.79
CA PRO A 96 -10.99 0.27 -5.16
C PRO A 96 -10.55 1.68 -5.56
N PHE A 97 -10.32 1.88 -6.85
CA PHE A 97 -10.03 3.21 -7.37
C PHE A 97 -11.22 4.16 -7.14
N HIS A 98 -10.95 5.38 -6.69
CA HIS A 98 -11.97 6.38 -6.36
C HIS A 98 -12.94 6.66 -7.52
N ASP A 99 -12.47 6.55 -8.77
CA ASP A 99 -13.27 6.79 -9.96
C ASP A 99 -14.25 5.64 -10.28
N LEU A 100 -14.17 4.52 -9.58
CA LEU A 100 -15.16 3.43 -9.63
C LEU A 100 -16.34 3.66 -8.67
N ILE A 101 -16.25 4.64 -7.77
CA ILE A 101 -17.29 4.94 -6.79
C ILE A 101 -18.36 5.85 -7.40
N ASP A 102 -19.62 5.48 -7.22
CA ASP A 102 -20.81 6.20 -7.67
C ASP A 102 -21.01 7.48 -6.86
N PRO A 103 -20.85 8.67 -7.46
CA PRO A 103 -21.05 9.92 -6.74
C PRO A 103 -22.52 10.39 -6.71
N GLN A 104 -23.49 9.60 -7.18
CA GLN A 104 -24.90 10.02 -7.17
C GLN A 104 -25.51 9.98 -5.76
N THR A 105 -25.02 9.10 -4.88
CA THR A 105 -25.48 9.02 -3.49
C THR A 105 -24.60 9.86 -2.55
N PRO A 106 -25.13 10.37 -1.41
CA PRO A 106 -24.31 11.05 -0.40
C PRO A 106 -23.15 10.18 0.11
N GLU A 107 -23.42 8.89 0.38
CA GLU A 107 -22.41 7.93 0.81
C GLU A 107 -21.31 7.75 -0.24
N GLY A 108 -21.69 7.55 -1.50
CA GLY A 108 -20.75 7.39 -2.59
C GLY A 108 -19.90 8.64 -2.86
N ARG A 109 -20.48 9.85 -2.77
CA ARG A 109 -19.69 11.10 -2.81
C ARG A 109 -18.65 11.17 -1.71
N SER A 110 -19.07 10.93 -0.47
CA SER A 110 -18.15 10.99 0.68
C SER A 110 -17.04 9.94 0.57
N THR A 111 -17.38 8.73 0.13
CA THR A 111 -16.44 7.61 -0.07
C THR A 111 -15.44 7.91 -1.18
N ARG A 112 -15.92 8.45 -2.31
CA ARG A 112 -15.06 8.86 -3.43
C ARG A 112 -14.03 9.90 -2.99
N VAL A 113 -14.48 10.96 -2.32
CA VAL A 113 -13.61 12.02 -1.81
C VAL A 113 -12.61 11.46 -0.79
N ALA A 114 -13.05 10.58 0.11
CA ALA A 114 -12.17 9.94 1.07
C ALA A 114 -11.06 9.10 0.39
N LEU A 115 -11.40 8.32 -0.64
CA LEU A 115 -10.42 7.53 -1.40
C LEU A 115 -9.46 8.42 -2.19
N GLU A 116 -9.96 9.48 -2.85
CA GLU A 116 -9.13 10.44 -3.57
C GLU A 116 -8.14 11.15 -2.63
N ASN A 117 -8.62 11.62 -1.48
CA ASN A 117 -7.80 12.32 -0.48
C ASN A 117 -6.69 11.44 0.11
N ARG A 118 -6.88 10.11 0.22
CA ARG A 118 -5.82 9.21 0.71
C ARG A 118 -4.57 9.26 -0.17
N HIS A 119 -4.71 9.43 -1.48
CA HIS A 119 -3.58 9.56 -2.40
C HIS A 119 -3.01 10.97 -2.41
N LEU A 120 -3.86 11.99 -2.30
CA LEU A 120 -3.43 13.39 -2.38
C LEU A 120 -2.75 13.88 -1.10
N LEU A 121 -3.08 13.30 0.06
CA LEU A 121 -2.67 13.81 1.37
C LEU A 121 -1.61 12.95 2.08
N ARG A 122 -1.28 11.77 1.57
CA ARG A 122 -0.30 10.86 2.21
C ARG A 122 0.96 10.73 1.37
N LEU A 123 2.11 10.89 2.03
CA LEU A 123 3.43 10.92 1.40
C LEU A 123 3.46 11.85 0.18
N SER A 124 2.96 13.07 0.35
CA SER A 124 2.82 14.07 -0.70
C SER A 124 3.24 15.46 -0.20
N LEU A 125 3.24 16.45 -1.09
CA LEU A 125 3.46 17.85 -0.69
C LEU A 125 2.36 18.41 0.20
N ASN A 126 1.16 17.81 0.20
CA ASN A 126 0.04 18.21 1.03
C ASN A 126 0.08 17.54 2.43
N THR A 127 0.88 16.48 2.63
CA THR A 127 1.07 15.87 3.95
C THR A 127 1.76 16.85 4.88
N PRO A 128 1.20 17.23 6.05
CA PRO A 128 1.87 18.12 6.99
C PRO A 128 3.32 17.68 7.29
N THR A 129 4.26 18.62 7.35
CA THR A 129 5.69 18.29 7.41
C THR A 129 6.04 17.41 8.62
N HIS A 130 5.39 17.63 9.76
CA HIS A 130 5.61 16.86 10.99
C HIS A 130 5.00 15.44 10.93
N GLU A 131 4.05 15.17 10.03
CA GLU A 131 3.44 13.85 9.83
C GLU A 131 4.21 13.00 8.80
N LEU A 132 5.05 13.63 7.97
CA LEU A 132 5.85 12.90 6.99
C LEU A 132 6.76 11.88 7.70
N PHE A 133 6.70 10.64 7.21
CA PHE A 133 7.50 9.49 7.65
C PHE A 133 7.23 8.99 9.06
N GLN A 134 6.10 9.36 9.67
CA GLN A 134 5.65 8.70 10.89
C GLN A 134 5.27 7.25 10.59
N VAL A 135 5.78 6.34 11.41
CA VAL A 135 5.47 4.91 11.32
C VAL A 135 4.26 4.63 12.19
N VAL A 136 3.33 3.82 11.66
CA VAL A 136 2.17 3.37 12.40
C VAL A 136 2.52 2.09 13.15
N ASP A 137 2.32 2.09 14.45
CA ASP A 137 2.33 0.88 15.26
C ASP A 137 1.05 0.09 14.96
N VAL A 138 1.19 -1.12 14.41
CA VAL A 138 0.05 -1.95 13.97
C VAL A 138 -0.82 -2.45 15.13
N ALA A 139 -0.28 -2.50 16.35
CA ALA A 139 -1.00 -2.97 17.53
C ALA A 139 -1.89 -1.88 18.14
N THR A 140 -1.44 -0.63 18.10
CA THR A 140 -2.07 0.52 18.77
C THR A 140 -2.67 1.52 17.79
N GLY A 141 -2.31 1.46 16.51
CA GLY A 141 -2.66 2.46 15.49
C GLY A 141 -1.94 3.80 15.66
N LEU A 142 -1.08 3.94 16.66
CA LEU A 142 -0.39 5.19 16.96
C LEU A 142 0.71 5.48 15.94
N LYS A 143 0.83 6.75 15.59
CA LYS A 143 1.88 7.25 14.70
C LYS A 143 3.01 7.84 15.52
N THR A 144 4.23 7.39 15.26
CA THR A 144 5.43 7.91 15.93
C THR A 144 6.54 8.17 14.93
N ASP A 145 7.40 9.14 15.25
CA ASP A 145 8.61 9.36 14.46
C ASP A 145 9.54 8.14 14.59
N PRO A 146 10.13 7.64 13.49
CA PRO A 146 11.03 6.48 13.52
C PRO A 146 12.34 6.73 14.30
N ALA A 147 12.58 7.97 14.73
CA ALA A 147 13.68 8.33 15.62
C ALA A 147 13.39 8.06 17.11
N GLN A 148 12.14 7.75 17.50
CA GLN A 148 11.74 7.59 18.90
C GLN A 148 11.84 6.14 19.43
N GLY A 149 12.30 5.16 18.64
CA GLY A 149 12.40 3.77 19.08
C GLY A 149 13.39 2.93 18.28
N THR A 150 13.91 1.87 18.90
CA THR A 150 14.90 0.98 18.25
C THR A 150 14.26 0.06 17.20
N SER A 151 12.98 -0.27 17.34
CA SER A 151 12.25 -1.13 16.39
C SER A 151 12.07 -0.48 15.02
N THR A 152 12.07 0.86 14.95
CA THR A 152 11.91 1.65 13.73
C THR A 152 13.21 2.23 13.20
N GLN A 153 14.36 1.92 13.83
CA GLN A 153 15.67 2.43 13.43
C GLN A 153 16.01 2.08 11.97
N HIS A 154 15.70 0.86 11.53
CA HIS A 154 15.93 0.43 10.16
C HIS A 154 15.15 1.28 9.13
N VAL A 155 13.94 1.73 9.49
CA VAL A 155 13.13 2.65 8.68
C VAL A 155 13.82 4.00 8.58
N LEU A 156 14.30 4.54 9.71
CA LEU A 156 15.04 5.80 9.76
C LEU A 156 16.31 5.72 8.90
N ASP A 157 17.15 4.71 9.09
CA ASP A 157 18.43 4.56 8.37
C ASP A 157 18.23 4.51 6.86
N ARG A 158 17.23 3.73 6.41
CA ARG A 158 16.90 3.62 5.00
C ARG A 158 16.33 4.93 4.45
N LEU A 159 15.45 5.61 5.19
CA LEU A 159 14.92 6.92 4.82
C LEU A 159 16.04 7.96 4.66
N LEU A 160 16.97 8.03 5.61
CA LEU A 160 18.12 8.93 5.55
C LEU A 160 19.01 8.61 4.35
N THR A 161 19.21 7.33 4.04
CA THR A 161 19.97 6.89 2.85
C THR A 161 19.31 7.34 1.55
N ILE A 162 18.00 7.12 1.38
CA ILE A 162 17.27 7.48 0.15
C ILE A 162 17.28 9.01 -0.05
N THR A 163 16.98 9.74 1.01
CA THR A 163 16.92 11.21 0.97
C THR A 163 18.31 11.85 0.91
N GLY A 164 19.36 11.17 1.37
CA GLY A 164 20.68 11.75 1.61
C GLY A 164 20.73 12.68 2.83
N ALA A 165 19.76 12.54 3.73
CA ALA A 165 19.63 13.35 4.94
C ALA A 165 20.50 12.81 6.08
N ARG A 166 20.78 13.66 7.09
CA ARG A 166 21.43 13.26 8.34
C ARG A 166 20.44 13.11 9.50
N THR A 167 19.30 13.76 9.40
CA THR A 167 18.26 13.80 10.43
C THR A 167 16.88 13.64 9.80
N LEU A 168 15.90 13.21 10.59
CA LEU A 168 14.50 13.13 10.14
C LEU A 168 13.96 14.49 9.68
N VAL A 169 14.35 15.57 10.36
CA VAL A 169 13.99 16.95 9.99
C VAL A 169 14.55 17.31 8.61
N ASP A 170 15.80 16.96 8.34
CA ASP A 170 16.41 17.16 7.02
C ASP A 170 15.73 16.31 5.94
N ALA A 171 15.39 15.06 6.24
CA ALA A 171 14.69 14.18 5.31
C ALA A 171 13.33 14.78 4.90
N ARG A 172 12.57 15.30 5.87
CA ARG A 172 11.28 16.00 5.65
C ARG A 172 11.46 17.23 4.78
N ARG A 173 12.49 18.04 5.05
CA ARG A 173 12.82 19.23 4.26
C ARG A 173 13.18 18.86 2.82
N ILE A 174 14.09 17.90 2.63
CA ILE A 174 14.55 17.41 1.32
C ILE A 174 13.37 16.89 0.50
N PHE A 175 12.49 16.08 1.10
CA PHE A 175 11.29 15.58 0.43
C PHE A 175 10.40 16.69 -0.14
N ARG A 176 10.29 17.83 0.56
CA ARG A 176 9.52 18.98 0.08
C ARG A 176 10.19 19.70 -1.08
N ILE A 177 11.50 19.94 -1.00
CA ILE A 177 12.20 20.85 -1.93
C ILE A 177 12.85 20.16 -3.13
N ASP A 178 13.16 18.86 -3.04
CA ASP A 178 13.83 18.10 -4.10
C ASP A 178 12.86 17.10 -4.74
N PRO A 179 12.39 17.34 -5.97
CA PRO A 179 11.47 16.45 -6.67
C PRO A 179 12.03 15.05 -6.93
N LEU A 180 13.33 14.91 -7.22
CA LEU A 180 13.94 13.60 -7.50
C LEU A 180 14.00 12.78 -6.22
N LYS A 181 14.45 13.37 -5.11
CA LYS A 181 14.45 12.71 -3.80
C LYS A 181 13.05 12.36 -3.35
N ARG A 182 12.06 13.22 -3.62
CA ARG A 182 10.65 12.92 -3.36
C ARG A 182 10.17 11.69 -4.14
N ILE A 183 10.41 11.63 -5.46
CA ILE A 183 10.03 10.48 -6.29
C ILE A 183 10.70 9.21 -5.78
N LEU A 184 12.00 9.25 -5.50
CA LEU A 184 12.73 8.10 -4.96
C LEU A 184 12.16 7.64 -3.61
N THR A 185 11.78 8.58 -2.76
CA THR A 185 11.16 8.27 -1.45
C THR A 185 9.78 7.62 -1.63
N VAL A 186 8.94 8.16 -2.53
CA VAL A 186 7.63 7.56 -2.85
C VAL A 186 7.78 6.17 -3.45
N LEU A 187 8.77 5.95 -4.32
CA LEU A 187 9.06 4.63 -4.90
C LEU A 187 9.72 3.65 -3.93
N ASN A 188 10.19 4.13 -2.76
CA ASN A 188 10.61 3.28 -1.65
C ASN A 188 9.48 3.01 -0.65
N ASN A 189 8.25 3.48 -0.89
CA ASN A 189 7.09 3.14 -0.06
C ASN A 189 6.31 1.97 -0.68
N ALA A 190 6.17 0.86 0.06
CA ALA A 190 5.58 -0.38 -0.45
C ALA A 190 4.15 -0.16 -0.97
N ASP A 191 3.33 0.55 -0.20
CA ASP A 191 1.93 0.80 -0.56
C ASP A 191 1.78 1.73 -1.79
N SER A 192 2.71 2.69 -1.96
CA SER A 192 2.75 3.55 -3.16
C SER A 192 3.11 2.75 -4.42
N VAL A 193 4.08 1.83 -4.31
CA VAL A 193 4.50 0.95 -5.41
C VAL A 193 3.37 -0.02 -5.78
N ALA A 194 2.72 -0.63 -4.79
CA ALA A 194 1.57 -1.50 -5.00
C ALA A 194 0.43 -0.78 -5.73
N TYR A 195 0.11 0.45 -5.31
CA TYR A 195 -0.90 1.28 -5.97
C TYR A 195 -0.52 1.64 -7.41
N LEU A 196 0.74 2.01 -7.66
CA LEU A 196 1.23 2.31 -9.01
C LEU A 196 1.10 1.10 -9.95
N ILE A 197 1.52 -0.08 -9.50
CA ILE A 197 1.41 -1.32 -10.28
C ILE A 197 -0.06 -1.63 -10.59
N ALA A 198 -0.95 -1.48 -9.62
CA ALA A 198 -2.39 -1.68 -9.82
C ALA A 198 -2.99 -0.72 -10.86
N LEU A 199 -2.61 0.56 -10.80
CA LEU A 199 -3.01 1.57 -11.80
C LEU A 199 -2.51 1.23 -13.21
N LEU A 200 -1.27 0.76 -13.34
CA LEU A 200 -0.69 0.37 -14.63
C LEU A 200 -1.36 -0.90 -15.18
N GLY A 201 -1.63 -1.88 -14.32
CA GLY A 201 -2.35 -3.11 -14.69
C GLY A 201 -3.76 -2.83 -15.20
N ARG A 202 -4.48 -1.92 -14.53
CA ARG A 202 -5.82 -1.47 -14.95
C ARG A 202 -5.85 -0.93 -16.39
N ARG A 203 -4.81 -0.21 -16.83
CA ARG A 203 -4.78 0.39 -18.19
C ARG A 203 -4.56 -0.63 -19.32
N LYS A 204 -4.16 -1.87 -19.00
CA LYS A 204 -3.98 -2.93 -20.01
C LYS A 204 -5.29 -3.56 -20.47
N GLU A 205 -6.42 -3.27 -19.80
CA GLU A 205 -7.77 -3.58 -20.29
C GLU A 205 -8.21 -2.57 -21.36
N ARG A 206 -7.59 -2.61 -22.56
CA ARG A 206 -8.26 -2.08 -23.77
C ARG A 206 -9.14 -3.18 -24.36
N PRO A 207 -10.34 -2.87 -24.86
CA PRO A 207 -11.18 -3.86 -25.54
C PRO A 207 -10.43 -4.42 -26.75
N VAL A 208 -10.43 -5.74 -26.90
CA VAL A 208 -10.16 -6.38 -28.18
C VAL A 208 -11.30 -6.01 -29.12
N GLY A 209 -10.99 -5.26 -30.18
CA GLY A 209 -11.79 -5.17 -31.40
C GLY A 209 -12.87 -4.09 -31.46
N LEU A 210 -12.51 -2.90 -31.96
CA LEU A 210 -13.29 -2.21 -32.99
C LEU A 210 -12.34 -1.95 -34.17
N ASN A 211 -11.88 -3.03 -34.79
CA ASN A 211 -11.43 -2.92 -36.18
C ASN A 211 -12.72 -2.91 -36.99
N GLY A 212 -13.04 -1.75 -37.54
CA GLY A 212 -14.11 -1.61 -38.51
C GLY A 212 -13.73 -2.39 -39.76
N ASP A 213 -14.53 -3.40 -40.06
CA ASP A 213 -14.66 -3.92 -41.41
C ASP A 213 -16.09 -3.63 -41.85
N SER A 214 -16.21 -2.69 -42.78
CA SER A 214 -17.33 -2.60 -43.73
C SER A 214 -16.77 -1.98 -45.02
N PRO A 215 -17.25 -2.47 -46.18
CA PRO A 215 -16.48 -2.72 -47.39
C PRO A 215 -15.99 -1.47 -48.14
#